data_AF-A0A959EZJ4-F1
#
_entry.id   AF-A0A959EZJ4-F1
#
_cell.length_a   1.000
_cell.length_b   1.000
_cell.length_c   1.000
_cell.angle_alpha   90.00
_cell.angle_beta   90.00
_cell.angle_gamma   90.00
#
_symmetry.space_group_name_H-M   'P 1'
#
loop_
_entity.id
_entity.type
_entity.pdbx_description
1 polymer ?
#
loop_
_entity_poly.entity_id
_entity_poly.type
_entity_poly.pdbx_seq_one_letter_code
_entity_poly.pdbx_strand_id
1 'polypeptide(L)' 'QNGRLREAFGAGTAAMVAPIREIGINGRDYPVPVESDAYMFKAKALLEDMRYGRKPDEFGWNRVIEG' A
#
# COMPACT_ATOMS: atom_id res chain seq x y z
N GLN A 1 1.30 -24.48 -3.93
CA GLN A 1 1.43 -23.03 -4.22
C GLN A 1 1.49 -22.87 -5.73
N ASN A 2 0.55 -22.15 -6.34
CA ASN A 2 0.41 -22.10 -7.82
C ASN A 2 1.09 -20.85 -8.44
N GLY A 3 1.97 -20.17 -7.69
CA GLY A 3 2.74 -19.00 -8.18
C GLY A 3 1.90 -17.75 -8.51
N ARG A 4 0.63 -17.71 -8.11
CA ARG A 4 -0.30 -16.62 -8.47
C ARG A 4 -0.22 -15.40 -7.56
N LEU A 5 0.27 -15.57 -6.32
CA LEU A 5 0.40 -14.48 -5.35
C LEU A 5 1.56 -13.56 -5.78
N ARG A 6 1.28 -12.26 -5.90
CA ARG A 6 2.27 -11.25 -6.33
C ARG A 6 2.69 -10.34 -5.20
N GLU A 7 1.74 -9.90 -4.37
CA GLU A 7 1.97 -9.02 -3.23
C GLU A 7 0.79 -9.16 -2.25
N ALA A 8 1.03 -8.88 -0.98
CA ALA A 8 -0.03 -8.68 0.02
C ALA A 8 0.38 -7.55 0.96
N PHE A 9 -0.56 -6.65 1.24
CA PHE A 9 -0.33 -5.50 2.11
C PHE A 9 -1.63 -5.05 2.76
N GLY A 10 -1.52 -4.48 3.96
CA GLY A 10 -2.61 -3.74 4.59
C GLY A 10 -2.65 -2.30 4.07
N ALA A 11 -3.84 -1.72 3.97
CA ALA A 11 -4.02 -0.30 3.65
C ALA A 11 -4.89 0.38 4.71
N GLY A 12 -4.56 1.61 5.09
CA GLY A 12 -5.32 2.34 6.10
C GLY A 12 -4.71 3.71 6.44
N THR A 13 -5.49 4.54 7.14
CA THR A 13 -5.14 5.96 7.41
C THR A 13 -3.78 6.15 8.09
N ALA A 14 -3.41 5.23 8.97
CA ALA A 14 -2.18 5.32 9.77
C ALA A 14 -0.92 4.95 8.97
N ALA A 15 -0.97 3.94 8.09
CA ALA A 15 0.21 3.39 7.42
C ALA A 15 0.26 3.69 5.91
N MET A 16 -0.86 4.12 5.32
CA MET A 16 -1.17 4.12 3.88
C MET A 16 -1.07 2.72 3.25
N VAL A 17 0.11 2.10 3.29
CA VAL A 17 0.42 0.75 2.82
C VAL A 17 1.43 0.10 3.78
N ALA A 18 1.13 -1.12 4.25
CA ALA A 18 1.99 -1.93 5.10
C ALA A 18 2.24 -3.32 4.46
N PRO A 19 3.46 -3.63 3.99
CA PRO A 19 3.78 -4.93 3.38
C PRO A 19 3.58 -6.11 4.34
N ILE A 20 3.00 -7.20 3.84
CA ILE A 20 2.90 -8.48 4.55
C ILE A 20 3.97 -9.42 3.98
N ARG A 21 4.86 -9.93 4.82
CA ARG A 21 5.92 -10.88 4.42
C ARG A 21 5.53 -12.35 4.64
N GLU A 22 4.57 -12.60 5.51
CA GLU A 22 4.17 -13.94 5.91
C GLU A 22 2.72 -13.95 6.36
N ILE A 23 2.02 -15.04 6.03
CA ILE A 23 0.64 -15.29 6.47
C ILE A 23 0.64 -16.63 7.18
N GLY A 24 0.30 -16.66 8.46
CA GLY A 24 0.14 -17.90 9.23
C GLY A 24 -1.29 -18.43 9.14
N ILE A 25 -1.47 -19.68 8.69
CA ILE A 25 -2.78 -20.36 8.61
C ILE A 25 -2.63 -21.78 9.16
N ASN A 26 -3.41 -22.12 10.19
CA ASN A 26 -3.45 -23.45 10.81
C ASN A 26 -2.06 -23.98 11.22
N GLY A 27 -1.24 -23.11 11.83
CA GLY A 27 0.13 -23.47 12.25
C GLY A 27 1.14 -23.62 11.12
N ARG A 28 0.80 -23.19 9.91
CA ARG A 28 1.70 -23.16 8.76
C ARG A 28 1.92 -21.73 8.28
N ASP A 29 3.18 -21.38 8.07
CA ASP A 29 3.58 -20.09 7.54
C ASP A 29 3.66 -20.13 6.00
N TYR A 30 3.08 -19.10 5.39
CA TYR A 30 3.05 -18.90 3.95
C TYR A 30 3.82 -17.62 3.63
N PRO A 31 5.06 -17.71 3.11
CA PRO A 31 5.82 -16.53 2.75
C PRO A 31 5.15 -15.79 1.59
N VAL A 32 5.19 -14.47 1.66
CA VAL A 32 4.67 -13.56 0.64
C VAL A 32 5.86 -12.81 0.02
N PRO A 33 6.00 -12.83 -1.32
CA PRO A 33 7.05 -12.07 -1.97
C PRO A 33 6.84 -10.56 -1.76
N VAL A 34 7.92 -9.86 -1.44
CA VAL A 34 7.96 -8.40 -1.34
C VAL A 34 9.05 -7.91 -2.28
N GLU A 35 8.66 -7.70 -3.53
CA GLU A 35 9.55 -7.22 -4.58
C GLU A 35 9.73 -5.70 -4.49
N SER A 36 10.91 -5.20 -4.82
CA SER A 36 11.20 -3.76 -4.78
C SER A 36 10.36 -2.92 -5.75
N ASP A 37 9.84 -3.53 -6.81
CA ASP A 37 8.99 -2.91 -7.83
C ASP A 37 7.49 -3.19 -7.63
N ALA A 38 7.13 -3.81 -6.48
CA ALA A 38 5.75 -4.10 -6.10
C ALA A 38 4.85 -2.86 -6.22
N TYR A 39 3.63 -3.09 -6.70
CA TYR A 39 2.69 -2.00 -6.98
C TYR A 39 2.30 -1.28 -5.68
N MET A 40 2.26 -1.99 -4.56
CA MET A 40 1.98 -1.41 -3.24
C MET A 40 2.85 -0.18 -2.91
N PHE A 41 4.13 -0.16 -3.32
CA PHE A 41 5.01 0.99 -3.10
C PHE A 41 4.66 2.18 -3.99
N LYS A 42 4.25 1.91 -5.24
CA LYS A 42 3.77 2.94 -6.17
C LYS A 42 2.47 3.57 -5.68
N ALA A 43 1.53 2.75 -5.20
CA ALA A 43 0.28 3.20 -4.61
C ALA A 43 0.53 4.07 -3.38
N LYS A 44 1.43 3.65 -2.47
CA LYS A 44 1.83 4.44 -1.31
C LYS A 44 2.35 5.82 -1.70
N ALA A 45 3.32 5.87 -2.63
CA ALA A 45 3.92 7.12 -3.06
C ALA A 45 2.91 8.07 -3.72
N LEU A 46 2.00 7.55 -4.55
CA LEU A 46 0.96 8.36 -5.19
C LEU A 46 0.01 8.98 -4.15
N LEU A 47 -0.46 8.18 -3.19
CA LEU A 47 -1.34 8.66 -2.12
C LEU A 47 -0.65 9.68 -1.21
N GLU A 48 0.63 9.47 -0.90
CA GLU A 48 1.43 10.43 -0.13
C GLU A 48 1.61 11.75 -0.89
N ASP A 49 1.96 11.68 -2.17
CA ASP A 49 2.17 12.86 -2.99
C ASP A 49 0.89 13.70 -3.15
N MET A 50 -0.26 13.05 -3.35
CA MET A 50 -1.55 13.74 -3.37
C MET A 50 -1.88 14.34 -2.00
N ARG A 51 -1.77 13.57 -0.91
CA ARG A 51 -2.10 14.02 0.45
C ARG A 51 -1.30 15.25 0.88
N TYR A 52 -0.02 15.31 0.54
CA TYR A 52 0.86 16.43 0.87
C TYR A 52 0.87 17.54 -0.18
N GLY A 53 0.08 17.42 -1.26
CA GLY A 53 0.04 18.41 -2.34
C GLY A 53 1.33 18.50 -3.17
N ARG A 54 2.18 17.46 -3.15
CA ARG A 54 3.37 17.37 -4.03
C ARG A 54 2.98 17.07 -5.48
N LYS A 55 1.82 16.44 -5.67
CA LYS A 55 1.16 16.25 -6.96
C LYS A 55 -0.27 16.81 -6.91
N PRO A 56 -0.82 17.25 -8.05
CA PRO A 56 -2.22 17.63 -8.14
C PRO A 56 -3.12 16.49 -7.65
N ASP A 57 -4.14 16.85 -6.88
CA ASP A 57 -5.22 15.95 -6.54
C ASP A 57 -6.29 16.01 -7.64
N GLU A 58 -6.13 15.17 -8.66
CA GLU A 58 -7.02 15.11 -9.82
C GLU A 58 -8.44 14.61 -9.47
N PHE A 59 -8.60 14.02 -8.29
CA PHE A 59 -9.86 13.39 -7.86
C PHE A 59 -10.61 14.19 -6.77
N GLY A 60 -10.03 15.29 -6.28
CA GLY A 60 -10.64 16.11 -5.23
C GLY A 60 -10.80 15.39 -3.89
N TRP A 61 -9.88 14.50 -3.53
CA TRP A 61 -9.86 13.78 -2.25
C TRP A 61 -9.40 14.63 -1.07
N ASN A 62 -8.60 15.66 -1.30
CA ASN A 62 -8.16 16.58 -0.29
C ASN A 62 -9.21 17.65 -0.02
N ARG A 63 -9.49 17.88 1.26
CA ARG A 63 -10.21 19.06 1.74
C ARG A 63 -9.20 20.09 2.23
N VAL A 64 -9.00 21.15 1.45
CA VAL A 64 -8.20 22.31 1.88
C VAL A 64 -9.00 23.09 2.94
N ILE A 65 -8.37 23.40 4.06
CA ILE A 65 -8.95 24.18 5.15
C ILE A 65 -8.27 25.55 5.15
N GLU A 66 -9.06 26.61 5.03
CA GLU A 66 -8.58 27.98 5.21
C GLU A 66 -8.47 28.27 6.71
N GLY A 67 -7.35 28.88 7.11
CA GLY A 67 -7.07 29.28 8.50
C GLY A 67 -7.50 30.70 8.80
#